data_AF-A0A9E4ZLW8-F1
#
_entry.id   AF-A0A9E4ZLW8-F1
#
_cell.length_a   1.000
_cell.length_b   1.000
_cell.length_c   1.000
_cell.angle_alpha   90.00
_cell.angle_beta   90.00
_cell.angle_gamma   90.00
#
_symmetry.space_group_name_H-M   'P 1'
#
loop_
_entity.id
_entity.type
_entity.pdbx_description
1 polymer ?
#
loop_
_entity_poly.entity_id
_entity_poly.type
_entity_poly.pdbx_seq_one_letter_code
_entity_poly.pdbx_strand_id
1 'polypeptide(L)'
;MFAACHLFLGLILGLAFAGRLDDRRLIGFAALGAILPDLLDKPVGHLLLAGSLNSGRLFGHGLLFLTLLAVAGIALYRRRESFALLAVAAGALSHQILDAMWAMPLTWYFPLLGPYQPYEFTDYFGGAILAEVSSLSEWIFLAAAAGIALAACRGSGSGSSRLAAALVRVSVPLLAILALVSVLVWAAGSPESILMAGAGPEDYLLLAAVAAVGVVGTIRHREFLYTG
;
A
#
# COMPACT_ATOMS: atom_id res chain seq x y z
N MET A 1 4.02 6.92 -4.06
CA MET A 1 4.76 5.74 -3.57
C MET A 1 4.52 4.54 -4.50
N PHE A 2 5.30 3.47 -4.38
CA PHE A 2 5.27 2.31 -5.30
C PHE A 2 4.51 1.11 -4.72
N ALA A 3 4.37 0.02 -5.49
CA ALA A 3 3.36 -1.02 -5.22
C ALA A 3 3.62 -1.82 -3.93
N ALA A 4 4.88 -2.19 -3.65
CA ALA A 4 5.21 -2.97 -2.46
C ALA A 4 5.04 -2.17 -1.17
N CYS A 5 5.34 -0.87 -1.18
CA CYS A 5 5.08 0.04 -0.05
C CYS A 5 3.58 0.07 0.31
N HIS A 6 2.72 0.24 -0.69
CA HIS A 6 1.27 0.24 -0.50
C HIS A 6 0.75 -1.10 0.06
N LEU A 7 1.16 -2.21 -0.56
CA LEU A 7 0.80 -3.55 -0.11
C LEU A 7 1.24 -3.78 1.35
N PHE A 8 2.46 -3.39 1.68
CA PHE A 8 3.01 -3.54 3.01
C PHE A 8 2.19 -2.77 4.06
N LEU A 9 1.86 -1.50 3.81
CA LEU A 9 1.03 -0.73 4.75
C LEU A 9 -0.37 -1.36 4.91
N GLY A 10 -0.98 -1.84 3.82
CA GLY A 10 -2.24 -2.57 3.86
C GLY A 10 -2.17 -3.82 4.74
N LEU A 11 -1.09 -4.60 4.66
CA LEU A 11 -0.86 -5.76 5.52
C LEU A 11 -0.69 -5.37 6.98
N ILE A 12 0.02 -4.29 7.30
CA ILE A 12 0.16 -3.78 8.67
C ILE A 12 -1.18 -3.35 9.26
N LEU A 13 -2.01 -2.63 8.50
CA LEU A 13 -3.37 -2.28 8.91
C LEU A 13 -4.22 -3.52 9.14
N GLY A 14 -4.10 -4.49 8.25
CA GLY A 14 -4.75 -5.78 8.35
C GLY A 14 -4.37 -6.57 9.61
N LEU A 15 -3.09 -6.58 10.00
CA LEU A 15 -2.63 -7.15 11.27
C LEU A 15 -3.26 -6.42 12.47
N ALA A 16 -3.30 -5.10 12.41
CA ALA A 16 -3.89 -4.28 13.47
C ALA A 16 -5.40 -4.50 13.65
N PHE A 17 -6.12 -4.79 12.56
CA PHE A 17 -7.54 -5.18 12.61
C PHE A 17 -7.70 -6.62 13.08
N ALA A 18 -6.91 -7.56 12.57
CA ALA A 18 -6.95 -8.95 13.00
C ALA A 18 -6.70 -9.09 14.51
N GLY A 19 -5.76 -8.33 15.08
CA GLY A 19 -5.50 -8.34 16.52
C GLY A 19 -6.60 -7.72 17.38
N ARG A 20 -7.43 -6.82 16.83
CA ARG A 20 -8.53 -6.18 17.57
C ARG A 20 -9.88 -6.88 17.42
N LEU A 21 -10.11 -7.48 16.25
CA LEU A 21 -11.39 -8.06 15.87
C LEU A 21 -11.34 -9.60 15.83
N ASP A 22 -10.18 -10.18 16.15
CA ASP A 22 -9.90 -11.62 16.15
C ASP A 22 -10.24 -12.33 14.82
N ASP A 23 -10.09 -11.61 13.69
CA ASP A 23 -10.32 -12.15 12.35
C ASP A 23 -9.09 -11.96 11.45
N ARG A 24 -8.33 -13.04 11.26
CA ARG A 24 -7.10 -13.06 10.44
C ARG A 24 -7.36 -12.78 8.96
N ARG A 25 -8.58 -12.99 8.45
CA ARG A 25 -8.92 -12.73 7.05
C ARG A 25 -8.80 -11.24 6.71
N LEU A 26 -8.96 -10.38 7.71
CA LEU A 26 -8.82 -8.93 7.55
C LEU A 26 -7.41 -8.51 7.11
N ILE A 27 -6.40 -9.34 7.34
CA ILE A 27 -5.04 -9.13 6.81
C ILE A 27 -5.06 -9.07 5.29
N GLY A 28 -5.64 -10.09 4.65
CA GLY A 28 -5.76 -10.15 3.20
C GLY A 28 -6.70 -9.10 2.63
N PHE A 29 -7.81 -8.81 3.31
CA PHE A 29 -8.75 -7.80 2.83
C PHE A 29 -8.18 -6.37 2.86
N ALA A 30 -7.45 -6.00 3.91
CA ALA A 30 -6.78 -4.70 3.96
C ALA A 30 -5.65 -4.60 2.92
N ALA A 31 -4.87 -5.68 2.74
CA ALA A 31 -3.84 -5.76 1.70
C ALA A 31 -4.43 -5.60 0.29
N LEU A 32 -5.55 -6.29 0.01
CA LEU A 32 -6.27 -6.16 -1.26
C LEU A 32 -6.71 -4.71 -1.49
N GLY A 33 -7.34 -4.10 -0.48
CA GLY A 33 -7.76 -2.70 -0.55
C GLY A 33 -6.61 -1.74 -0.84
N ALA A 34 -5.43 -1.99 -0.26
CA ALA A 34 -4.27 -1.13 -0.42
C ALA A 34 -3.60 -1.19 -1.80
N ILE A 35 -3.93 -2.16 -2.66
CA ILE A 35 -3.47 -2.20 -4.05
C ILE A 35 -4.61 -2.02 -5.06
N LEU A 36 -5.86 -2.09 -4.60
CA LEU A 36 -7.05 -2.07 -5.45
C LEU A 36 -7.17 -0.81 -6.33
N PRO A 37 -6.94 0.42 -5.84
CA PRO A 37 -7.02 1.62 -6.68
C PRO A 37 -6.13 1.54 -7.91
N ASP A 38 -4.87 1.16 -7.73
CA ASP A 38 -3.89 0.99 -8.81
C ASP A 38 -4.26 -0.14 -9.77
N LEU A 39 -4.72 -1.29 -9.25
CA LEU A 39 -5.14 -2.42 -10.06
C LEU A 39 -6.34 -2.08 -10.97
N LEU A 40 -7.19 -1.13 -10.56
CA LEU A 40 -8.31 -0.66 -11.36
C LEU A 40 -7.87 0.43 -12.33
N ASP A 41 -7.27 1.49 -11.81
CA ASP A 41 -7.09 2.72 -12.57
C ASP A 41 -5.95 2.63 -13.57
N LYS A 42 -4.83 1.95 -13.26
CA LYS A 42 -3.69 1.88 -14.19
C LYS A 42 -4.04 1.12 -15.48
N PRO A 43 -4.64 -0.09 -15.44
CA PRO A 43 -5.05 -0.77 -16.67
C PRO A 43 -6.15 0.00 -17.41
N VAL A 44 -7.16 0.51 -16.71
CA VAL A 44 -8.25 1.25 -17.36
C VAL A 44 -7.72 2.52 -18.02
N GLY A 45 -6.88 3.28 -17.33
CA GLY A 45 -6.34 4.54 -17.81
C GLY A 45 -5.33 4.41 -18.93
N HIS A 46 -4.32 3.54 -18.75
CA HIS A 46 -3.19 3.45 -19.67
C HIS A 46 -3.35 2.40 -20.77
N LEU A 47 -4.35 1.50 -20.69
CA LEU A 47 -4.64 0.54 -21.76
C LEU A 47 -5.97 0.85 -22.44
N LEU A 48 -7.06 0.96 -21.69
CA LEU A 48 -8.40 1.14 -22.28
C LEU A 48 -8.68 2.58 -22.70
N LEU A 49 -8.22 3.55 -21.90
CA LEU A 49 -8.42 4.99 -22.12
C LEU A 49 -7.14 5.71 -22.52
N ALA A 50 -6.16 4.97 -23.07
CA ALA A 50 -4.85 5.51 -23.46
C ALA A 50 -4.96 6.62 -24.52
N GLY A 51 -5.95 6.55 -25.41
CA GLY A 51 -6.16 7.55 -26.46
C GLY A 51 -6.95 8.78 -26.01
N SER A 52 -7.50 8.79 -24.79
CA SER A 52 -8.38 9.87 -24.31
C SER A 52 -7.94 10.49 -22.99
N LEU A 53 -7.64 9.67 -21.97
CA LEU A 53 -7.21 10.15 -20.65
C LEU A 53 -5.75 9.83 -20.34
N ASN A 54 -5.31 8.60 -20.67
CA ASN A 54 -3.97 8.08 -20.36
C ASN A 54 -3.52 8.41 -18.92
N SER A 55 -4.34 8.12 -17.91
CA SER A 55 -4.05 8.46 -16.51
C SER A 55 -4.29 7.27 -15.59
N GLY A 56 -3.32 6.95 -14.73
CA GLY A 56 -3.44 5.92 -13.71
C GLY A 56 -4.19 6.36 -12.45
N ARG A 57 -4.75 7.57 -12.44
CA ARG A 57 -5.50 8.14 -11.31
C ARG A 57 -6.89 8.51 -11.79
N LEU A 58 -7.84 7.59 -11.60
CA LEU A 58 -9.23 7.67 -12.06
C LEU A 58 -10.20 7.44 -10.89
N PHE A 59 -11.17 6.53 -11.04
CA PHE A 59 -12.25 6.36 -10.08
C PHE A 59 -11.81 5.59 -8.84
N GLY A 60 -10.88 4.63 -8.95
CA GLY A 60 -10.31 3.91 -7.80
C GLY A 60 -9.60 4.85 -6.82
N HIS A 61 -9.04 5.94 -7.34
CA HIS A 61 -8.42 7.02 -6.56
C HIS A 61 -9.40 8.12 -6.12
N GLY A 62 -10.71 7.98 -6.36
CA GLY A 62 -11.71 8.95 -5.97
C GLY A 62 -12.28 8.73 -4.56
N LEU A 63 -12.70 9.82 -3.88
CA LEU A 63 -13.45 9.76 -2.63
C LEU A 63 -14.82 9.09 -2.80
N LEU A 64 -15.44 9.22 -3.98
CA LEU A 64 -16.70 8.53 -4.26
C LEU A 64 -16.53 7.01 -4.18
N PHE A 65 -15.48 6.45 -4.80
CA PHE A 65 -15.16 5.03 -4.72
C PHE A 65 -14.92 4.58 -3.28
N LEU A 66 -14.10 5.33 -2.53
CA LEU A 66 -13.85 5.04 -1.12
C LEU A 66 -15.14 5.09 -0.29
N THR A 67 -16.00 6.08 -0.53
CA THR A 67 -17.28 6.24 0.16
C THR A 67 -18.21 5.08 -0.13
N LEU A 68 -18.30 4.64 -1.40
CA LEU A 68 -19.10 3.48 -1.78
C LEU A 68 -18.60 2.20 -1.10
N LEU A 69 -17.28 1.98 -1.06
CA LEU A 69 -16.69 0.85 -0.33
C LEU A 69 -17.03 0.91 1.16
N ALA A 70 -16.91 2.08 1.79
CA ALA A 70 -17.21 2.27 3.21
C ALA A 70 -18.70 2.03 3.50
N VAL A 71 -19.62 2.61 2.70
CA VAL A 71 -21.07 2.43 2.85
C VAL A 71 -21.46 0.96 2.66
N ALA A 72 -20.94 0.31 1.62
CA ALA A 72 -21.16 -1.11 1.40
C ALA A 72 -20.59 -1.96 2.54
N GLY A 73 -19.44 -1.57 3.10
CA GLY A 73 -18.83 -2.22 4.26
C GLY A 73 -19.68 -2.09 5.53
N ILE A 74 -20.23 -0.91 5.81
CA ILE A 74 -21.16 -0.69 6.93
C ILE A 74 -22.43 -1.53 6.73
N ALA A 75 -22.97 -1.56 5.50
CA ALA A 75 -24.15 -2.36 5.19
C ALA A 75 -23.89 -3.87 5.35
N LEU A 76 -22.71 -4.35 4.93
CA LEU A 76 -22.29 -5.73 5.11
C LEU A 76 -22.12 -6.09 6.59
N TYR A 77 -21.49 -5.22 7.36
CA TYR A 77 -21.34 -5.39 8.80
C TYR A 77 -22.72 -5.49 9.49
N ARG A 78 -23.65 -4.59 9.18
CA ARG A 78 -25.01 -4.62 9.76
C ARG A 78 -25.81 -5.88 9.42
N ARG A 79 -25.51 -6.55 8.31
CA ARG A 79 -26.26 -7.74 7.85
C ARG A 79 -25.61 -9.06 8.21
N ARG A 80 -24.28 -9.09 8.33
CA ARG A 80 -23.48 -10.32 8.40
C ARG A 80 -22.38 -10.26 9.47
N GLU A 81 -22.30 -9.17 10.22
CA GLU A 81 -21.25 -8.90 11.22
C GLU A 81 -19.82 -9.02 10.66
N SER A 82 -19.67 -8.79 9.35
CA SER A 82 -18.39 -8.94 8.65
C SER A 82 -17.72 -7.59 8.41
N PHE A 83 -16.48 -7.47 8.89
CA PHE A 83 -15.62 -6.30 8.67
C PHE A 83 -14.81 -6.37 7.36
N ALA A 84 -14.98 -7.41 6.54
CA ALA A 84 -14.16 -7.66 5.36
C ALA A 84 -14.07 -6.45 4.43
N LEU A 85 -15.21 -5.89 4.04
CA LEU A 85 -15.26 -4.76 3.10
C LEU A 85 -14.85 -3.43 3.75
N LEU A 86 -14.98 -3.29 5.07
CA LEU A 86 -14.41 -2.16 5.82
C LEU A 86 -12.88 -2.23 5.87
N ALA A 87 -12.30 -3.43 5.98
CA ALA A 87 -10.86 -3.62 5.88
C ALA A 87 -10.36 -3.26 4.47
N VAL A 88 -11.08 -3.66 3.41
CA VAL A 88 -10.78 -3.21 2.03
C VAL A 88 -10.84 -1.68 1.93
N ALA A 89 -11.88 -1.04 2.45
CA ALA A 89 -12.01 0.41 2.44
C ALA A 89 -10.85 1.11 3.17
N ALA A 90 -10.43 0.57 4.33
CA ALA A 90 -9.28 1.09 5.07
C ALA A 90 -7.96 0.94 4.31
N GLY A 91 -7.75 -0.18 3.61
CA GLY A 91 -6.60 -0.34 2.71
C GLY A 91 -6.63 0.67 1.57
N ALA A 92 -7.77 0.84 0.91
CA ALA A 92 -7.93 1.82 -0.17
C ALA A 92 -7.70 3.26 0.30
N LEU A 93 -8.16 3.61 1.51
CA LEU A 93 -7.86 4.89 2.14
C LEU A 93 -6.36 5.06 2.37
N SER A 94 -5.66 4.04 2.88
CA SER A 94 -4.21 4.13 3.07
C SER A 94 -3.46 4.35 1.75
N HIS A 95 -3.96 3.76 0.65
CA HIS A 95 -3.41 3.98 -0.67
C HIS A 95 -3.57 5.43 -1.11
N GLN A 96 -4.79 5.97 -1.03
CA GLN A 96 -5.06 7.37 -1.39
C GLN A 96 -4.25 8.36 -0.52
N ILE A 97 -3.98 8.03 0.74
CA ILE A 97 -3.13 8.83 1.62
C ILE A 97 -1.67 8.81 1.16
N LEU A 98 -1.13 7.63 0.85
CA LEU A 98 0.25 7.49 0.38
C LEU A 98 0.50 8.11 -0.99
N ASP A 99 -0.54 8.19 -1.81
CA ASP A 99 -0.52 8.91 -3.08
C ASP A 99 -0.84 10.40 -2.96
N ALA A 100 -1.03 10.90 -1.74
CA ALA A 100 -1.35 12.28 -1.45
C ALA A 100 -2.49 12.80 -2.34
N MET A 101 -3.57 12.02 -2.48
CA MET A 101 -4.65 12.32 -3.44
C MET A 101 -5.30 13.70 -3.24
N TRP A 102 -5.15 14.31 -2.06
CA TRP A 102 -5.52 15.70 -1.80
C TRP A 102 -4.83 16.73 -2.72
N ALA A 103 -3.66 16.41 -3.26
CA ALA A 103 -2.96 17.24 -4.24
C ALA A 103 -3.56 17.15 -5.66
N MET A 104 -4.46 16.20 -5.92
CA MET A 104 -5.18 16.05 -7.19
C MET A 104 -6.70 16.19 -6.99
N PRO A 105 -7.20 17.38 -6.61
CA PRO A 105 -8.58 17.57 -6.18
C PRO A 105 -9.61 17.22 -7.27
N LEU A 106 -9.32 17.49 -8.55
CA LEU A 106 -10.24 17.14 -9.65
C LEU A 106 -10.52 15.64 -9.69
N THR A 107 -9.47 14.82 -9.60
CA THR A 107 -9.60 13.35 -9.57
C THR A 107 -10.21 12.88 -8.27
N TRP A 108 -9.75 13.41 -7.13
CA TRP A 108 -10.16 12.93 -5.82
C TRP A 108 -11.63 13.21 -5.52
N TYR A 109 -12.15 14.37 -5.95
CA TYR A 109 -13.55 14.77 -5.77
C TYR A 109 -14.43 14.48 -7.00
N PHE A 110 -13.92 13.81 -8.04
CA PHE A 110 -14.72 13.44 -9.21
C PHE A 110 -16.01 12.69 -8.77
N PRO A 111 -17.19 13.02 -9.34
CA PRO A 111 -17.43 13.95 -10.46
C PRO A 111 -17.75 15.41 -10.04
N LEU A 112 -17.62 15.76 -8.76
CA LEU A 112 -18.13 17.02 -8.22
C LEU A 112 -17.37 18.26 -8.72
N LEU A 113 -16.06 18.13 -8.98
CA LEU A 113 -15.22 19.25 -9.41
C LEU A 113 -14.97 19.30 -10.93
N GLY A 114 -15.64 18.44 -11.70
CA GLY A 114 -15.53 18.39 -13.16
C GLY A 114 -14.98 17.06 -13.69
N PRO A 115 -14.75 16.98 -15.01
CA PRO A 115 -14.27 15.75 -15.66
C PRO A 115 -12.79 15.48 -15.38
N TYR A 116 -12.40 14.21 -15.54
CA TYR A 116 -10.98 13.81 -15.52
C TYR A 116 -10.18 14.59 -16.56
N GLN A 117 -8.93 14.90 -16.19
CA GLN A 117 -7.99 15.57 -17.09
C GLN A 117 -7.14 14.54 -17.84
N PRO A 118 -6.88 14.75 -19.13
CA PRO A 118 -5.95 13.92 -19.88
C PRO A 118 -4.51 14.22 -19.47
N TYR A 119 -3.67 13.20 -19.53
CA TYR A 119 -2.23 13.29 -19.31
C TYR A 119 -1.49 12.64 -20.48
N GLU A 120 -0.23 13.03 -20.70
CA GLU A 120 0.61 12.38 -21.70
C GLU A 120 1.71 11.59 -21.01
N PHE A 121 1.66 10.26 -21.17
CA PHE A 121 2.73 9.36 -20.77
C PHE A 121 3.24 8.58 -21.98
N THR A 122 4.55 8.63 -22.18
CA THR A 122 5.28 7.75 -23.10
C THR A 122 5.84 6.57 -22.32
N ASP A 123 5.53 5.35 -22.75
CA ASP A 123 5.99 4.11 -22.11
C ASP A 123 5.78 4.07 -20.58
N TYR A 124 4.54 4.33 -20.15
CA TYR A 124 4.19 4.34 -18.73
C TYR A 124 4.60 3.06 -18.01
N PHE A 125 4.25 1.90 -18.57
CA PHE A 125 4.51 0.62 -17.90
C PHE A 125 6.01 0.30 -17.83
N GLY A 126 6.78 0.55 -18.90
CA GLY A 126 8.22 0.37 -18.87
C GLY A 126 8.89 1.26 -17.81
N GLY A 127 8.55 2.55 -17.81
CA GLY A 127 9.05 3.51 -16.82
C GLY A 127 8.65 3.16 -15.39
N ALA A 128 7.39 2.80 -15.16
CA ALA A 128 6.90 2.44 -13.83
C ALA A 128 7.54 1.15 -13.30
N ILE A 129 7.69 0.12 -14.13
CA ILE A 129 8.38 -1.12 -13.75
C ILE A 129 9.84 -0.83 -13.41
N LEU A 130 10.51 -0.03 -14.24
CA LEU A 130 11.91 0.32 -13.99
C LEU A 130 12.07 1.09 -12.67
N ALA A 131 11.20 2.07 -12.41
CA ALA A 131 11.23 2.83 -11.17
C ALA A 131 10.99 1.95 -9.93
N GLU A 132 10.04 1.01 -10.00
CA GLU A 132 9.76 0.04 -8.94
C GLU A 132 10.99 -0.83 -8.64
N VAL A 133 11.58 -1.47 -9.66
CA VAL A 133 12.72 -2.40 -9.46
C VAL A 133 14.02 -1.69 -9.10
N SER A 134 14.16 -0.42 -9.49
CA SER A 134 15.31 0.42 -9.14
C SER A 134 15.23 1.02 -7.73
N SER A 135 14.09 0.91 -7.04
CA SER A 135 13.89 1.48 -5.71
C SER A 135 14.24 0.48 -4.61
N LEU A 136 15.29 0.76 -3.82
CA LEU A 136 15.70 -0.13 -2.72
C LEU A 136 14.60 -0.33 -1.67
N SER A 137 13.82 0.72 -1.40
CA SER A 137 12.69 0.68 -0.47
C SER A 137 11.66 -0.40 -0.84
N GLU A 138 11.33 -0.52 -2.12
CA GLU A 138 10.32 -1.49 -2.58
C GLU A 138 10.76 -2.92 -2.35
N TRP A 139 12.05 -3.24 -2.47
CA TRP A 139 12.56 -4.56 -2.13
C TRP A 139 12.46 -4.87 -0.63
N ILE A 140 12.72 -3.89 0.22
CA ILE A 140 12.59 -4.03 1.68
C ILE A 140 11.12 -4.25 2.06
N PHE A 141 10.20 -3.44 1.49
CA PHE A 141 8.77 -3.59 1.72
C PHE A 141 8.22 -4.90 1.15
N LEU A 142 8.68 -5.33 -0.02
CA LEU A 142 8.27 -6.59 -0.63
C LEU A 142 8.69 -7.78 0.23
N ALA A 143 9.92 -7.80 0.74
CA ALA A 143 10.39 -8.85 1.64
C ALA A 143 9.55 -8.90 2.93
N ALA A 144 9.24 -7.73 3.51
CA ALA A 144 8.43 -7.62 4.71
C ALA A 144 6.98 -8.08 4.46
N ALA A 145 6.38 -7.63 3.35
CA ALA A 145 5.04 -7.99 2.91
C ALA A 145 4.94 -9.50 2.64
N ALA A 146 5.93 -10.09 1.97
CA ALA A 146 5.99 -11.53 1.74
C ALA A 146 6.05 -12.31 3.06
N GLY A 147 6.87 -11.87 4.01
CA GLY A 147 6.94 -12.47 5.35
C GLY A 147 5.58 -12.45 6.07
N ILE A 148 4.90 -11.30 6.06
CA ILE A 148 3.57 -11.15 6.69
C ILE A 148 2.52 -11.99 5.96
N ALA A 149 2.49 -11.96 4.63
CA ALA A 149 1.52 -12.70 3.83
C ALA A 149 1.67 -14.22 4.02
N LEU A 150 2.91 -14.74 4.02
CA LEU A 150 3.20 -16.15 4.29
C LEU A 150 2.78 -16.54 5.71
N ALA A 151 3.02 -15.70 6.71
CA ALA A 151 2.59 -15.95 8.09
C ALA A 151 1.06 -15.89 8.25
N ALA A 152 0.36 -15.07 7.45
CA ALA A 152 -1.09 -14.97 7.44
C ALA A 152 -1.75 -16.22 6.81
N CYS A 153 -1.14 -16.80 5.78
CA CYS A 153 -1.59 -18.02 5.10
C CYS A 153 -1.26 -19.28 5.93
N ARG A 154 -1.98 -19.48 7.05
CA ARG A 154 -1.90 -20.69 7.88
C ARG A 154 -2.47 -21.92 7.15
N GLY A 155 -1.59 -22.57 6.39
CA GLY A 155 -1.86 -23.82 5.67
C GLY A 155 -0.65 -24.36 4.93
N SER A 156 0.45 -23.61 4.89
CA SER A 156 1.70 -24.04 4.26
C SER A 156 2.61 -24.70 5.31
N GLY A 157 3.17 -25.87 5.00
CA GLY A 157 3.88 -26.73 5.94
C GLY A 157 5.04 -26.05 6.70
N SER A 158 5.65 -26.78 7.65
CA SER A 158 6.68 -26.27 8.59
C SER A 158 7.92 -25.58 7.97
N GLY A 159 8.13 -25.68 6.66
CA GLY A 159 9.13 -24.90 5.92
C GLY A 159 8.70 -23.45 5.66
N SER A 160 7.42 -23.23 5.34
CA SER A 160 6.88 -21.89 5.02
C SER A 160 6.81 -20.99 6.26
N SER A 161 6.47 -21.55 7.42
CA SER A 161 6.48 -20.80 8.69
C SER A 161 7.89 -20.31 9.07
N ARG A 162 8.91 -21.14 8.85
CA ARG A 162 10.32 -20.74 9.08
C ARG A 162 10.78 -19.65 8.13
N LEU A 163 10.44 -19.76 6.84
CA LEU A 163 10.76 -18.73 5.85
C LEU A 163 10.04 -17.42 6.18
N ALA A 164 8.75 -17.47 6.50
CA ALA A 164 7.96 -16.30 6.89
C ALA A 164 8.58 -15.57 8.09
N ALA A 165 8.92 -16.33 9.15
CA ALA A 165 9.56 -15.78 10.33
C ALA A 165 10.95 -15.19 10.02
N ALA A 166 11.75 -15.84 9.17
CA ALA A 166 13.05 -15.34 8.77
C ALA A 166 12.93 -14.01 7.99
N LEU A 167 12.00 -13.95 7.03
CA LEU A 167 11.72 -12.74 6.26
C LEU A 167 11.32 -11.58 7.18
N VAL A 168 10.31 -11.77 8.03
CA VAL A 168 9.88 -10.73 8.98
C VAL A 168 11.06 -10.30 9.86
N ARG A 169 11.80 -11.23 10.44
CA ARG A 169 12.90 -10.94 11.38
C ARG A 169 14.02 -10.13 10.74
N VAL A 170 14.36 -10.40 9.48
CA VAL A 170 15.37 -9.65 8.72
C VAL A 170 14.81 -8.30 8.25
N SER A 171 13.53 -8.23 7.88
CA SER A 171 12.91 -6.99 7.43
C SER A 171 12.77 -5.94 8.51
N VAL A 172 12.53 -6.29 9.78
CA VAL A 172 12.37 -5.28 10.87
C VAL A 172 13.59 -4.34 11.00
N PRO A 173 14.84 -4.82 11.15
CA PRO A 173 15.99 -3.93 11.22
C PRO A 173 16.21 -3.16 9.90
N LEU A 174 15.93 -3.76 8.74
CA LEU A 174 16.02 -3.06 7.46
C LEU A 174 15.01 -1.92 7.35
N LEU A 175 13.78 -2.10 7.84
CA LEU A 175 12.77 -1.04 7.93
C LEU A 175 13.20 0.07 8.90
N ALA A 176 13.81 -0.28 10.04
CA ALA A 176 14.33 0.73 10.97
C ALA A 176 15.47 1.56 10.35
N ILE A 177 16.38 0.91 9.62
CA ILE A 177 17.44 1.58 8.87
C ILE A 177 16.84 2.44 7.77
N LEU A 178 15.89 1.91 6.99
CA LEU A 178 15.19 2.64 5.94
C LEU A 178 14.52 3.90 6.50
N ALA A 179 13.85 3.81 7.65
CA ALA A 179 13.24 4.97 8.31
C ALA A 179 14.28 6.05 8.65
N LEU A 180 15.39 5.64 9.29
CA LEU A 180 16.45 6.56 9.68
C LEU A 180 17.12 7.22 8.47
N VAL A 181 17.52 6.42 7.47
CA VAL A 181 18.21 6.92 6.27
C VAL A 181 17.30 7.83 5.48
N SER A 182 16.00 7.54 5.39
CA SER A 182 15.04 8.41 4.70
C SER A 182 14.93 9.79 5.36
N VAL A 183 14.91 9.87 6.70
CA VAL A 183 14.96 11.15 7.43
C VAL A 183 16.27 11.89 7.19
N LEU A 184 17.41 11.19 7.18
CA LEU A 184 18.72 11.80 6.93
C LEU A 184 18.83 12.35 5.50
N VAL A 185 18.35 11.60 4.50
CA VAL A 185 18.33 12.03 3.09
C VAL A 185 17.44 13.25 2.91
N TRP A 186 16.25 13.26 3.54
CA TRP A 186 15.38 14.42 3.56
C TRP A 186 16.04 15.64 4.21
N ALA A 187 16.65 15.47 5.39
CA ALA A 187 17.30 16.55 6.12
C ALA A 187 18.52 17.12 5.38
N ALA A 188 19.22 16.28 4.61
CA ALA A 188 20.34 16.69 3.76
C ALA A 188 19.88 17.42 2.48
N GLY A 189 18.57 17.39 2.15
CA GLY A 189 18.04 17.98 0.92
C GLY A 189 18.57 17.31 -0.35
N SER A 190 18.92 16.02 -0.29
CA SER A 190 19.45 15.31 -1.46
C SER A 190 18.36 15.16 -2.53
N PRO A 191 18.58 15.65 -3.76
CA PRO A 191 17.58 15.59 -4.82
C PRO A 191 17.40 14.18 -5.39
N GLU A 192 18.41 13.32 -5.23
CA GLU A 192 18.39 11.94 -5.74
C GLU A 192 18.86 10.95 -4.66
N SER A 193 18.30 9.75 -4.69
CA SER A 193 18.68 8.65 -3.81
C SER A 193 18.30 7.30 -4.41
N ILE A 194 19.08 6.27 -4.07
CA ILE A 194 18.75 4.87 -4.38
C ILE A 194 17.54 4.36 -3.58
N LEU A 195 17.13 5.08 -2.54
CA LEU A 195 16.00 4.68 -1.70
C LEU A 195 14.71 4.56 -2.51
N MET A 196 14.44 5.52 -3.39
CA MET A 196 13.26 5.52 -4.24
C MET A 196 13.53 6.34 -5.51
N ALA A 197 13.31 5.72 -6.67
CA ALA A 197 13.49 6.34 -7.97
C ALA A 197 12.48 7.50 -8.16
N GLY A 198 12.97 8.66 -8.59
CA GLY A 198 12.15 9.84 -8.84
C GLY A 198 11.54 10.48 -7.58
N ALA A 199 12.06 10.17 -6.40
CA ALA A 199 11.55 10.68 -5.14
C ALA A 199 11.77 12.18 -4.94
N GLY A 200 10.72 12.88 -4.52
CA GLY A 200 10.80 14.23 -3.97
C GLY A 200 11.08 14.23 -2.46
N PRO A 201 11.31 15.41 -1.85
CA PRO A 201 11.53 15.54 -0.41
C PRO A 201 10.40 14.94 0.44
N GLU A 202 9.15 15.15 0.03
CA GLU A 202 7.97 14.65 0.76
C GLU A 202 7.89 13.13 0.73
N ASP A 203 8.35 12.49 -0.35
CA ASP A 203 8.36 11.04 -0.47
C ASP A 203 9.31 10.37 0.53
N TYR A 204 10.46 11.00 0.84
CA TYR A 204 11.37 10.48 1.86
C TYR A 204 10.75 10.53 3.27
N LEU A 205 9.94 11.55 3.57
CA LEU A 205 9.21 11.61 4.83
C LEU A 205 8.11 10.53 4.90
N LEU A 206 7.37 10.32 3.81
CA LEU A 206 6.38 9.26 3.72
C LEU A 206 7.04 7.88 3.87
N LEU A 207 8.17 7.67 3.18
CA LEU A 207 8.95 6.44 3.27
C LEU A 207 9.41 6.17 4.71
N ALA A 208 9.90 7.21 5.40
CA ALA A 208 10.28 7.12 6.80
C ALA A 208 9.09 6.75 7.69
N ALA A 209 7.94 7.39 7.48
CA ALA A 209 6.72 7.14 8.24
C ALA A 209 6.21 5.70 8.05
N VAL A 210 6.10 5.22 6.81
CA VAL A 210 5.65 3.85 6.52
C VAL A 210 6.62 2.81 7.11
N ALA A 211 7.93 3.04 6.97
CA ALA A 211 8.92 2.14 7.54
C ALA A 211 8.85 2.09 9.07
N ALA A 212 8.70 3.24 9.74
CA ALA A 212 8.52 3.31 11.19
C ALA A 212 7.22 2.64 11.67
N VAL A 213 6.10 2.89 10.99
CA VAL A 213 4.82 2.20 11.23
C VAL A 213 4.97 0.69 11.04
N GLY A 214 5.72 0.28 10.03
CA GLY A 214 6.07 -1.11 9.78
C GLY A 214 6.81 -1.78 10.93
N VAL A 215 7.85 -1.13 11.47
CA VAL A 215 8.60 -1.62 12.64
C VAL A 215 7.68 -1.75 13.85
N VAL A 216 6.91 -0.71 14.17
CA VAL A 216 5.99 -0.73 15.32
C VAL A 216 4.92 -1.81 15.15
N GLY A 217 4.30 -1.89 13.97
CA GLY A 217 3.23 -2.84 13.66
C GLY A 217 3.70 -4.29 13.72
N THR A 218 4.86 -4.60 13.13
CA THR A 218 5.44 -5.96 13.15
C THR A 218 5.85 -6.41 14.56
N ILE A 219 6.41 -5.51 15.39
CA ILE A 219 6.75 -5.82 16.78
C ILE A 219 5.47 -6.02 17.61
N ARG A 220 4.48 -5.15 17.43
CA ARG A 220 3.22 -5.18 18.20
C ARG A 220 2.39 -6.43 17.90
N HIS A 221 2.41 -6.91 16.66
CA HIS A 221 1.60 -8.03 16.19
C HIS A 221 2.40 -9.31 15.94
N ARG A 222 3.54 -9.46 16.65
CA ARG A 222 4.46 -10.59 16.52
C ARG A 222 3.79 -11.95 16.75
N GLU A 223 2.74 -12.01 17.55
CA GLU A 223 1.91 -13.18 17.80
C GLU A 223 1.19 -13.69 16.54
N PHE A 224 0.91 -12.83 15.57
CA PHE A 224 0.38 -13.27 14.27
C PHE A 224 1.48 -13.81 13.36
N LEU A 225 2.75 -13.44 13.61
CA LEU A 225 3.88 -13.64 12.71
C LEU A 225 4.77 -14.84 13.10
N TYR A 226 4.88 -15.17 14.39
CA TYR A 226 5.80 -16.21 14.89
C TYR A 226 5.12 -17.44 15.50
N THR A 227 3.81 -17.51 15.45
CA THR A 227 3.07 -18.71 15.86
C THR A 227 3.12 -19.78 14.77
N GLY A 228 4.10 -20.66 14.87
CA GLY A 228 4.31 -21.86 14.08
C GLY A 228 5.19 -22.85 14.82
#